data_AF-A0A8D8FIL9-F1
#
_entry.id   AF-A0A8D8FIL9-F1
#
_cell.length_a   1.000
_cell.length_b   1.000
_cell.length_c   1.000
_cell.angle_alpha   90.00
_cell.angle_beta   90.00
_cell.angle_gamma   90.00
#
_symmetry.space_group_name_H-M   'P 1'
#
loop_
_entity.id
_entity.type
_entity.pdbx_description
1 polymer ?
#
loop_
_entity_poly.entity_id
_entity_poly.type
_entity_poly.pdbx_seq_one_letter_code
_entity_poly.pdbx_strand_id
1 'polypeptide(L)'
;MDTSVEPCDDFYNYACGKFVQETNIPDEKVSVNTFSVIGDRLQEQLRSLVSEEIGENEGTPFKLAKNLFKLCMNKTRIEEKGIQPLLDILDRLGGWPVLKGD
;
A
#
# COMPACT_ATOMS: atom_id res chain seq x y z
N MET A 1 5.89 -12.43 23.91
CA MET A 1 5.93 -13.56 24.84
C MET A 1 5.21 -13.21 26.11
N ASP A 2 4.27 -14.05 26.54
CA ASP A 2 3.63 -14.04 27.84
C ASP A 2 4.13 -15.24 28.66
N THR A 3 5.06 -14.99 29.58
CA THR A 3 5.69 -16.04 30.40
C THR A 3 4.81 -16.54 31.54
N SER A 4 3.58 -16.02 31.68
CA SER A 4 2.60 -16.52 32.67
C SER A 4 1.85 -17.76 32.20
N VAL A 5 1.92 -18.08 30.90
CA VAL A 5 1.28 -19.24 30.27
C VAL A 5 2.27 -20.41 30.19
N GLU A 6 1.83 -21.62 30.53
CA GLU A 6 2.66 -22.83 30.37
C GLU A 6 2.82 -23.18 28.88
N PRO A 7 4.05 -23.24 28.33
CA PRO A 7 4.28 -23.48 26.90
C PRO A 7 3.71 -24.81 26.38
N CYS A 8 3.63 -25.83 27.23
CA CYS A 8 3.12 -27.15 26.85
C CYS A 8 1.60 -27.18 26.69
N ASP A 9 0.88 -26.24 27.33
CA ASP A 9 -0.57 -26.14 27.28
C ASP A 9 -1.02 -25.23 26.12
N ASP A 10 -0.39 -24.06 25.97
CA ASP A 10 -0.66 -23.12 24.87
C ASP A 10 0.60 -22.37 24.44
N PHE A 11 1.35 -22.98 23.51
CA PHE A 11 2.58 -22.41 23.01
C PHE A 11 2.37 -21.08 22.25
N TYR A 12 1.21 -20.89 21.63
CA TYR A 12 0.93 -19.66 20.88
C TYR A 12 0.77 -18.47 21.83
N ASN A 13 -0.06 -18.60 22.87
CA ASN A 13 -0.20 -17.54 23.87
C ASN A 13 1.08 -17.34 24.68
N TYR A 14 1.83 -18.40 24.97
CA TYR A 14 3.17 -18.23 25.55
C TYR A 14 4.07 -17.37 24.64
N ALA A 15 4.22 -17.71 23.36
CA ALA A 15 5.14 -16.98 22.47
C ALA A 15 4.63 -15.58 22.09
N CYS A 16 3.33 -15.44 21.81
CA CYS A 16 2.73 -14.28 21.16
C CYS A 16 1.72 -13.52 22.03
N GLY A 17 1.32 -14.01 23.20
CA GLY A 17 0.20 -13.47 23.99
C GLY A 17 0.28 -11.96 24.26
N LYS A 18 1.43 -11.46 24.70
CA LYS A 18 1.63 -10.00 24.85
C LYS A 18 1.48 -9.20 23.57
N PHE A 19 1.97 -9.73 22.44
CA PHE A 19 1.82 -9.03 21.16
C PHE A 19 0.34 -8.90 20.79
N VAL A 20 -0.47 -9.93 21.02
CA VAL A 20 -1.92 -9.90 20.79
C VAL A 20 -2.62 -8.91 21.72
N GLN A 21 -2.19 -8.81 22.98
CA GLN A 21 -2.78 -7.88 23.96
C GLN A 21 -2.42 -6.40 23.68
N GLU A 22 -1.19 -6.13 23.23
CA GLU A 22 -0.66 -4.78 23.07
C GLU A 22 -0.88 -4.21 21.66
N THR A 23 -1.11 -5.07 20.65
CA THR A 23 -1.23 -4.66 19.25
C THR A 23 -2.68 -4.51 18.84
N ASN A 24 -3.06 -3.30 18.46
CA ASN A 24 -4.34 -3.03 17.81
C ASN A 24 -4.23 -3.19 16.30
N ILE A 25 -5.30 -3.65 15.67
CA ILE A 25 -5.42 -3.66 14.21
C ILE A 25 -5.89 -2.25 13.78
N PRO A 26 -5.07 -1.49 13.02
CA PRO A 26 -5.47 -0.17 12.52
C PRO A 26 -6.64 -0.25 11.53
N ASP A 27 -7.39 0.84 11.37
CA ASP A 27 -8.57 0.91 10.50
C ASP A 27 -8.28 0.55 9.03
N GLU A 28 -7.07 0.84 8.56
CA GLU A 28 -6.65 0.54 7.20
C GLU A 28 -6.21 -0.92 6.98
N LYS A 29 -6.21 -1.76 8.03
CA LYS A 29 -5.74 -3.15 7.98
C LYS A 29 -6.80 -4.13 8.45
N VAL A 30 -6.79 -5.31 7.84
CA VAL A 30 -7.65 -6.43 8.26
C VAL A 30 -6.99 -7.33 9.30
N SER A 31 -5.66 -7.26 9.44
CA SER A 31 -4.87 -8.06 10.37
C SER A 31 -3.50 -7.44 10.60
N VAL A 32 -2.92 -7.67 11.78
CA VAL A 32 -1.51 -7.33 12.07
C VAL A 32 -0.78 -8.57 12.55
N ASN A 33 0.39 -8.82 11.96
CA ASN A 33 1.30 -9.90 12.34
C ASN A 33 2.75 -9.46 12.07
N THR A 34 3.72 -10.31 12.41
CA THR A 34 5.14 -9.98 12.24
C THR A 34 5.49 -9.63 10.78
N PHE A 35 4.90 -10.30 9.79
CA PHE A 35 5.17 -10.02 8.38
C PHE A 35 4.56 -8.68 7.94
N SER A 36 3.38 -8.32 8.44
CA SER A 36 2.79 -7.01 8.13
C SER A 36 3.65 -5.89 8.70
N VAL A 37 4.13 -6.01 9.94
CA VAL A 37 5.03 -5.03 10.59
C VAL A 37 6.32 -4.85 9.79
N ILE A 38 6.93 -5.95 9.32
CA ILE A 38 8.12 -5.90 8.47
C ILE A 38 7.78 -5.25 7.12
N GLY A 39 6.65 -5.63 6.52
CA GLY A 39 6.17 -5.09 5.26
C GLY A 39 5.95 -3.57 5.31
N ASP A 40 5.32 -3.08 6.36
CA ASP A 40 5.08 -1.65 6.58
C ASP A 40 6.41 -0.88 6.63
N ARG A 41 7.35 -1.37 7.45
CA ARG A 41 8.69 -0.75 7.57
C ARG A 41 9.44 -0.76 6.24
N LEU A 42 9.35 -1.86 5.49
CA LEU A 42 9.97 -1.95 4.16
C LEU A 42 9.32 -0.96 3.19
N GLN A 43 8.00 -0.82 3.20
CA GLN A 43 7.28 0.13 2.36
C GLN A 43 7.66 1.57 2.69
N GLU A 44 7.86 1.93 3.96
CA GLU A 44 8.35 3.24 4.37
C GLU A 44 9.76 3.53 3.81
N GLN A 45 10.66 2.54 3.90
CA GLN A 45 12.01 2.67 3.34
C GLN A 45 11.98 2.83 1.82
N LEU A 46 11.20 1.99 1.12
CA LEU A 46 11.01 2.09 -0.33
C LEU A 46 10.42 3.44 -0.72
N ARG A 47 9.41 3.92 0.02
CA ARG A 47 8.79 5.23 -0.18
C ARG A 47 9.82 6.34 -0.08
N SER A 48 10.70 6.29 0.93
CA SER A 48 11.78 7.27 1.07
C SER A 48 12.65 7.30 -0.18
N LEU A 49 13.12 6.15 -0.65
CA LEU A 49 14.00 6.03 -1.82
C LEU A 49 13.35 6.53 -3.11
N VAL A 50 12.10 6.18 -3.37
CA VAL A 50 11.41 6.58 -4.63
C VAL A 50 10.90 8.04 -4.60
N SER A 51 10.86 8.65 -3.42
CA SER A 51 10.45 10.07 -3.26
C SER A 51 11.60 11.05 -3.51
N GLU A 52 12.85 10.57 -3.54
CA GLU A 52 14.02 11.40 -3.80
C GLU A 52 13.98 12.08 -5.17
N GLU A 53 14.78 13.15 -5.31
CA GLU A 53 15.05 13.73 -6.61
C GLU A 53 15.71 12.70 -7.53
N ILE A 54 15.44 12.85 -8.83
CA ILE A 54 16.02 11.97 -9.84
C ILE A 54 17.40 12.52 -10.16
N GLY A 55 18.44 11.73 -9.90
CA GLY A 55 19.82 12.13 -10.19
C GLY A 55 20.09 12.17 -11.69
N GLU A 56 20.96 13.08 -12.14
CA GLU A 56 21.31 13.22 -13.56
C GLU A 56 21.85 11.91 -14.14
N ASN A 57 22.70 11.21 -13.41
CA ASN A 57 23.35 9.95 -13.82
C ASN A 57 22.61 8.68 -13.33
N GLU A 58 21.38 8.82 -12.84
CA GLU A 58 20.61 7.68 -12.34
C GLU A 58 20.18 6.75 -13.49
N GLY A 59 20.24 5.43 -13.25
CA GLY A 59 19.89 4.42 -14.25
C GLY A 59 18.41 4.49 -14.63
N THR A 60 18.10 4.26 -15.92
CA THR A 60 16.75 4.37 -16.47
C THR A 60 15.65 3.66 -15.65
N PRO A 61 15.85 2.42 -15.14
CA PRO A 61 14.82 1.75 -14.34
C PRO A 61 14.41 2.55 -13.09
N PHE A 62 15.39 3.15 -12.41
CA PHE A 62 15.14 3.95 -11.20
C PHE A 62 14.48 5.28 -11.54
N LYS A 63 14.89 5.93 -12.63
CA LYS A 63 14.21 7.13 -13.16
C LYS A 63 12.73 6.84 -13.44
N LEU A 64 12.42 5.73 -14.09
CA LEU A 64 11.05 5.33 -14.39
C LEU A 64 10.24 5.04 -13.12
N ALA A 65 10.80 4.31 -12.15
CA ALA A 65 10.15 4.03 -10.88
C ALA A 65 9.82 5.31 -10.10
N LYS A 66 10.79 6.23 -9.96
CA LYS A 66 10.59 7.53 -9.30
C LYS A 66 9.55 8.40 -10.03
N ASN A 67 9.58 8.45 -11.36
CA ASN A 67 8.60 9.19 -12.15
C ASN A 67 7.18 8.60 -12.00
N LEU A 68 7.05 7.28 -12.06
CA LEU A 68 5.76 6.61 -11.86
C LEU A 68 5.20 6.91 -10.46
N PHE A 69 6.04 6.84 -9.43
CA PHE A 69 5.65 7.22 -8.07
C PHE A 69 5.17 8.67 -8.00
N LYS A 70 5.92 9.63 -8.57
CA LYS A 70 5.52 11.05 -8.60
C LYS A 70 4.20 11.29 -9.32
N LEU A 71 3.95 10.58 -10.43
CA LEU A 71 2.67 10.66 -11.14
C LEU A 71 1.51 10.12 -10.30
N CYS A 72 1.71 8.99 -9.61
CA CYS A 72 0.70 8.39 -8.74
C CYS A 72 0.39 9.27 -7.51
N MET A 73 1.40 9.90 -6.92
CA MET A 73 1.23 10.72 -5.70
C MET A 73 0.64 12.11 -5.96
N ASN A 74 0.58 12.58 -7.21
CA ASN A 74 0.02 13.88 -7.55
C ASN A 74 -1.52 13.84 -7.58
N LYS A 75 -2.13 13.87 -6.40
CA LYS A 75 -3.60 13.85 -6.23
C LYS A 75 -4.27 15.06 -6.89
N THR A 76 -3.67 16.25 -6.86
CA THR A 76 -4.23 17.45 -7.52
C THR A 76 -4.52 17.19 -8.98
N ARG A 77 -3.55 16.64 -9.73
CA ARG A 77 -3.72 16.33 -11.15
C ARG A 77 -4.73 15.19 -11.39
N ILE A 78 -4.83 14.24 -10.47
CA ILE A 78 -5.81 13.15 -10.53
C ILE A 78 -7.22 13.74 -10.39
N GLU A 79 -7.46 14.57 -9.38
CA GLU A 79 -8.76 15.22 -9.14
C GLU A 79 -9.14 16.19 -10.26
N GLU A 80 -8.18 16.95 -10.81
CA GLU A 80 -8.40 17.84 -11.97
C GLU A 80 -8.90 17.07 -13.21
N LYS A 81 -8.39 15.85 -13.44
CA LYS A 81 -8.83 15.00 -14.55
C LYS A 81 -10.15 14.29 -14.25
N GLY A 82 -10.44 14.05 -12.98
CA GLY A 82 -11.63 13.34 -12.53
C GLY A 82 -11.81 12.00 -13.23
N ILE A 83 -13.06 11.68 -13.59
CA ILE A 83 -13.44 10.41 -14.23
C ILE A 83 -13.15 10.37 -15.75
N GLN A 84 -12.78 11.50 -16.36
CA GLN A 84 -12.67 11.60 -17.83
C GLN A 84 -11.74 10.54 -18.45
N PRO A 85 -10.55 10.23 -17.91
CA PRO A 85 -9.68 9.21 -18.50
C PRO A 85 -10.34 7.82 -18.54
N LEU A 86 -11.20 7.50 -17.59
CA LEU A 86 -11.95 6.24 -17.57
C LEU A 86 -13.05 6.24 -18.64
N LEU A 87 -13.79 7.34 -18.79
CA LEU A 87 -14.82 7.48 -19.82
C LEU A 87 -14.23 7.33 -21.22
N ASP A 88 -13.09 7.97 -21.49
CA ASP A 88 -12.39 7.87 -22.77
C ASP A 88 -11.98 6.42 -23.09
N ILE A 89 -11.56 5.65 -22.08
CA ILE A 89 -11.24 4.23 -22.23
C ILE A 89 -12.51 3.43 -22.53
N LEU A 90 -13.60 3.66 -21.79
CA LEU A 90 -14.86 2.97 -21.99
C LEU A 90 -15.41 3.22 -23.40
N ASP A 91 -15.36 4.45 -23.89
CA ASP A 91 -15.80 4.80 -25.24
C ASP A 91 -15.03 4.04 -26.33
N ARG A 92 -13.71 3.90 -26.15
CA ARG A 92 -12.87 3.10 -27.05
C ARG A 92 -13.19 1.60 -27.01
N LEU A 93 -13.78 1.13 -25.92
CA LEU A 93 -14.16 -0.28 -25.71
C LEU A 93 -15.62 -0.57 -26.08
N GLY A 94 -16.34 0.39 -26.66
CA GLY A 94 -17.75 0.22 -27.06
C GLY A 94 -18.76 0.90 -26.14
N GLY A 95 -18.29 1.65 -25.14
CA GLY A 95 -19.12 2.36 -24.16
C GLY A 95 -19.63 1.47 -23.03
N TRP A 96 -20.31 2.09 -22.06
CA TRP A 96 -20.98 1.42 -20.97
C TRP A 96 -22.45 1.85 -20.94
N PRO A 97 -23.43 0.97 -21.26
CA PRO A 97 -24.85 1.36 -21.40
C PRO A 97 -25.42 2.10 -20.19
N VAL A 98 -25.03 1.71 -18.96
CA VAL A 98 -25.48 2.39 -17.72
C VAL A 98 -25.09 3.87 -17.66
N LEU A 99 -24.04 4.28 -18.36
CA LEU A 99 -23.54 5.66 -18.38
C LEU A 99 -24.10 6.48 -19.55
N LYS A 100 -24.51 5.83 -20.63
CA LYS A 100 -24.96 6.51 -21.87
C LYS A 100 -26.48 6.63 -21.96
N GLY A 101 -27.23 5.80 -21.22
CA GLY A 101 -28.64 5.59 -21.50
C GLY A 101 -28.83 4.82 -22.81
N ASP A 102 -30.03 4.30 -23.03
CA ASP A 102 -30.42 3.70 -24.31
C ASP A 102 -30.44 4.74 -25.44
#